data_AF-A0A852MB22-F1
#
_entry.id   AF-A0A852MB22-F1
#
_cell.length_a   1.000
_cell.length_b   1.000
_cell.length_c   1.000
_cell.angle_alpha   90.00
_cell.angle_beta   90.00
_cell.angle_gamma   90.00
#
_symmetry.space_group_name_H-M   'P 1'
#
loop_
_entity.id
_entity.type
_entity.pdbx_description
1 polymer ?
#
loop_
_entity_poly.entity_id
_entity_poly.type
_entity_poly.pdbx_seq_one_letter_code
_entity_poly.pdbx_strand_id
1 'polypeptide(L)'
;GEDSRSFHISIQAPPGITSIGETPSITTVAGGQLILECPEDAPTPSHAEWHWEGSPLREDARRQVLAEGRFLQIQAVVAADGGEYSCRTTNALGDTSLRVRVEVHG
;
A
#
# COMPACT_ATOMS: atom_id res chain seq x y z
N GLY A 1 0.12 -14.46 42.75
CA GLY A 1 -0.35 -13.14 42.33
C GLY A 1 0.08 -12.99 40.89
N GLU A 2 -0.87 -13.02 39.97
CA GLU A 2 -0.62 -12.92 38.53
C GLU A 2 -0.59 -11.42 38.17
N ASP A 3 0.59 -10.93 37.80
CA ASP A 3 0.83 -9.53 37.38
C ASP A 3 0.39 -9.38 35.92
N SER A 4 -0.90 -9.09 35.71
CA SER A 4 -1.43 -8.79 34.38
C SER A 4 -1.14 -7.33 34.03
N ARG A 5 -0.13 -7.10 33.18
CA ARG A 5 0.20 -5.79 32.61
C ARG A 5 -0.75 -5.48 31.44
N SER A 6 -1.72 -4.60 31.69
CA SER A 6 -2.60 -4.07 30.66
C SER A 6 -1.88 -2.97 29.86
N PHE A 7 -1.64 -3.21 28.57
CA PHE A 7 -1.18 -2.19 27.64
C PHE A 7 -2.39 -1.48 27.04
N HIS A 8 -2.60 -0.21 27.40
CA HIS A 8 -3.52 0.67 26.70
C HIS A 8 -2.80 1.27 25.49
N ILE A 9 -3.19 0.84 24.28
CA ILE A 9 -2.74 1.45 23.02
C ILE A 9 -3.82 2.43 22.58
N SER A 10 -3.57 3.74 22.75
CA SER A 10 -4.40 4.78 22.14
C SER A 10 -3.87 5.07 20.74
N ILE A 11 -4.58 4.58 19.73
CA ILE A 11 -4.28 4.84 18.32
C ILE A 11 -4.80 6.24 17.98
N GLN A 12 -3.90 7.21 17.85
CA GLN A 12 -4.22 8.49 17.22
C GLN A 12 -4.04 8.33 15.70
N ALA A 13 -5.12 7.99 15.01
CA ALA A 13 -5.14 7.81 13.57
C ALA A 13 -5.10 9.18 12.84
N PRO A 14 -4.24 9.38 11.83
CA PRO A 14 -4.46 10.39 10.80
C PRO A 14 -5.77 10.05 10.04
N PRO A 15 -6.48 11.04 9.45
CA PRO A 15 -7.76 10.79 8.80
C PRO A 15 -7.56 10.03 7.48
N GLY A 16 -7.54 8.70 7.58
CA GLY A 16 -7.26 7.83 6.44
C GLY A 16 -7.16 6.38 6.86
N ILE A 17 -8.31 5.79 7.19
CA ILE A 17 -8.59 4.34 7.13
C ILE A 17 -7.77 3.47 8.10
N THR A 18 -8.36 3.18 9.26
CA THR A 18 -8.00 2.02 10.08
C THR A 18 -9.19 1.06 10.08
N SER A 19 -9.09 -0.04 9.32
CA SER A 19 -9.93 -1.23 9.54
C SER A 19 -9.01 -2.40 9.85
N ILE A 20 -9.06 -2.82 11.11
CA ILE A 20 -8.25 -3.89 11.69
C ILE A 20 -8.78 -5.22 11.13
N GLY A 21 -8.05 -5.82 10.19
CA GLY A 21 -8.32 -7.17 9.67
C GLY A 21 -8.95 -7.25 8.27
N GLU A 22 -9.33 -6.11 7.67
CA GLU A 22 -9.81 -6.05 6.30
C GLU A 22 -8.76 -5.36 5.42
N THR A 23 -8.37 -5.99 4.30
CA THR A 23 -7.48 -5.34 3.34
C THR A 23 -8.20 -4.10 2.80
N PRO A 24 -7.65 -2.88 2.97
CA PRO A 24 -8.31 -1.68 2.50
C PRO A 24 -8.61 -1.79 1.01
N SER A 25 -9.80 -1.38 0.59
CA SER A 25 -10.17 -1.29 -0.82
C SER A 25 -10.18 0.16 -1.29
N ILE A 26 -9.70 0.37 -2.51
CA ILE A 26 -9.70 1.67 -3.21
C ILE A 26 -10.43 1.47 -4.52
N THR A 27 -11.32 2.40 -4.82
CA THR A 27 -12.10 2.38 -6.05
C THR A 27 -11.62 3.49 -6.98
N THR A 28 -11.44 3.17 -8.27
CA THR A 28 -11.06 4.12 -9.32
C THR A 28 -11.89 3.94 -10.57
N VAL A 29 -11.80 4.88 -11.51
CA VAL A 29 -12.59 4.91 -12.75
C VAL A 29 -11.69 4.61 -13.96
N ALA A 30 -12.20 3.81 -14.90
CA ALA A 30 -11.53 3.51 -16.15
C ALA A 30 -11.21 4.80 -16.94
N GLY A 31 -10.02 4.85 -17.54
CA GLY A 31 -9.47 6.03 -18.21
C GLY A 31 -8.89 7.08 -17.26
N GLY A 32 -9.10 6.96 -15.95
CA GLY A 32 -8.55 7.85 -14.94
C GLY A 32 -7.07 7.58 -14.60
N GLN A 33 -6.61 8.23 -13.53
CA GLN A 33 -5.30 8.04 -12.93
C GLN A 33 -5.46 7.42 -11.54
N LEU A 34 -4.63 6.44 -11.22
CA LEU A 34 -4.52 5.85 -9.89
C LEU A 34 -3.13 6.16 -9.33
N ILE A 35 -3.07 6.59 -8.07
CA ILE A 35 -1.82 6.75 -7.32
C ILE A 35 -1.98 5.97 -6.02
N LEU A 36 -1.09 5.02 -5.78
CA LEU A 36 -0.97 4.30 -4.53
C LEU A 36 0.28 4.77 -3.79
N GLU A 37 0.16 4.94 -2.48
CA GLU A 37 1.25 5.34 -1.60
C GLU A 37 1.56 4.21 -0.62
N CYS A 38 2.83 3.83 -0.54
CA CYS A 38 3.30 2.91 0.49
C CYS A 38 3.54 3.70 1.79
N PRO A 39 3.18 3.23 3.00
CA PRO A 39 3.36 3.98 4.25
C PRO A 39 4.84 4.16 4.64
N GLU A 40 5.14 5.26 5.37
CA GLU A 40 6.49 5.53 5.91
C GLU A 40 6.48 5.11 7.37
N ASP A 41 7.12 3.99 7.69
CA ASP A 41 7.17 3.53 9.07
C ASP A 41 8.53 3.79 9.74
N ALA A 42 9.44 4.56 9.11
CA ALA A 42 10.77 4.75 9.67
C ALA A 42 11.54 6.00 9.19
N PRO A 43 12.44 6.54 10.05
CA PRO A 43 13.31 7.68 9.74
C PRO A 43 14.52 7.35 8.84
N THR A 44 14.62 6.12 8.33
CA THR A 44 15.73 5.64 7.49
C THR A 44 15.28 5.43 6.04
N PRO A 45 16.16 5.63 5.04
CA PRO A 45 15.81 5.39 3.66
C PRO A 45 15.42 3.92 3.49
N SER A 46 14.13 3.69 3.25
CA SER A 46 13.57 2.37 2.96
C SER A 46 13.33 2.29 1.47
N HIS A 47 13.84 1.22 0.84
CA HIS A 47 13.44 0.88 -0.52
C HIS A 47 12.09 0.19 -0.45
N ALA A 48 11.13 0.63 -1.26
CA ALA A 48 9.82 0.01 -1.37
C ALA A 48 9.68 -0.71 -2.71
N GLU A 49 9.28 -1.98 -2.68
CA GLU A 49 9.00 -2.76 -3.87
C GLU A 49 7.48 -2.96 -4.02
N TRP A 50 6.94 -2.64 -5.19
CA TRP A 50 5.53 -2.88 -5.49
C TRP A 50 5.32 -4.26 -6.10
N HIS A 51 4.23 -4.89 -5.71
CA HIS A 51 3.75 -6.14 -6.26
C HIS A 51 2.29 -6.00 -6.66
N TRP A 52 1.90 -6.71 -7.71
CA TRP A 52 0.53 -6.86 -8.18
C TRP A 52 0.20 -8.35 -8.21
N GLU A 53 -0.87 -8.76 -7.50
CA GLU A 53 -1.29 -10.15 -7.35
C GLU A 53 -0.13 -11.06 -6.88
N GLY A 54 0.69 -10.55 -5.95
CA GLY A 54 1.83 -11.26 -5.37
C GLY A 54 3.07 -11.37 -6.28
N SER A 55 3.05 -10.78 -7.47
CA SER A 55 4.21 -10.72 -8.37
C SER A 55 4.84 -9.33 -8.42
N PRO A 56 6.16 -9.19 -8.55
CA PRO A 56 6.80 -7.89 -8.69
C PRO A 56 6.16 -7.08 -9.82
N LEU A 57 5.74 -5.86 -9.50
CA LEU A 57 5.10 -4.99 -10.45
C LEU A 57 6.12 -4.56 -11.49
N ARG A 58 5.77 -4.74 -12.76
CA ARG A 58 6.61 -4.32 -13.88
C ARG A 58 6.17 -2.94 -14.32
N GLU A 59 7.13 -2.02 -14.35
CA GLU A 59 6.92 -0.69 -14.90
C GLU A 59 6.73 -0.76 -16.42
N ASP A 60 5.84 0.08 -16.92
CA ASP A 60 5.55 0.25 -18.34
C ASP A 60 5.09 1.70 -18.60
N ALA A 61 4.78 2.05 -19.86
CA ALA A 61 4.41 3.41 -20.22
C ALA A 61 3.25 4.01 -19.39
N ARG A 62 2.36 3.17 -18.84
CA ARG A 62 1.26 3.59 -17.95
C ARG A 62 1.60 3.45 -16.48
N ARG A 63 2.40 2.44 -16.10
CA ARG A 63 2.71 2.06 -14.71
C ARG A 63 4.11 2.50 -14.34
N GLN A 64 4.23 3.44 -13.42
CA GLN A 64 5.50 4.07 -13.04
C GLN A 64 5.67 4.05 -11.53
N VAL A 65 6.85 3.66 -11.06
CA VAL A 65 7.22 3.71 -9.66
C VAL A 65 8.06 4.97 -9.43
N LEU A 66 7.63 5.80 -8.49
CA LEU A 66 8.19 7.12 -8.23
C LEU A 66 8.74 7.20 -6.81
N ALA A 67 9.67 8.15 -6.60
CA ALA A 67 10.28 8.44 -5.30
C ALA A 67 10.77 7.17 -4.58
N GLU A 68 11.67 6.42 -5.23
CA GLU A 68 12.32 5.23 -4.68
C GLU A 68 11.34 4.15 -4.17
N GLY A 69 10.21 3.99 -4.85
CA GLY A 69 9.20 3.00 -4.48
C GLY A 69 8.04 3.55 -3.66
N ARG A 70 8.12 4.80 -3.21
CA ARG A 70 7.07 5.39 -2.35
C ARG A 70 5.71 5.42 -3.03
N PHE A 71 5.68 5.80 -4.31
CA PHE A 71 4.44 5.96 -5.04
C PHE A 71 4.41 5.04 -6.26
N LEU A 72 3.27 4.39 -6.47
CA LEU A 72 2.94 3.72 -7.72
C LEU A 72 1.88 4.55 -8.44
N GLN A 73 2.20 4.98 -9.66
CA GLN A 73 1.28 5.71 -10.52
C GLN A 73 0.85 4.84 -11.70
N ILE A 74 -0.45 4.73 -11.94
CA ILE A 74 -1.05 4.08 -13.11
C ILE A 74 -1.90 5.10 -13.86
N GLN A 75 -1.54 5.38 -15.11
CA GLN A 75 -2.30 6.26 -16.01
C GLN A 75 -3.23 5.47 -16.91
N ALA A 76 -4.30 6.10 -17.37
CA ALA A 76 -5.29 5.50 -18.27
C ALA A 76 -5.73 4.11 -17.76
N VAL A 77 -6.21 4.07 -16.52
CA VAL A 77 -6.56 2.84 -15.80
C VAL A 77 -7.56 2.01 -16.61
N VAL A 78 -7.36 0.70 -16.67
CA VAL A 78 -8.30 -0.24 -17.30
C VAL A 78 -8.82 -1.25 -16.27
N ALA A 79 -9.93 -1.93 -16.57
CA ALA A 79 -10.50 -2.94 -15.67
C ALA A 79 -9.49 -4.02 -15.25
N ALA A 80 -8.54 -4.36 -16.13
CA ALA A 80 -7.47 -5.32 -15.87
C ALA A 80 -6.38 -4.80 -14.91
N ASP A 81 -6.35 -3.51 -14.58
CA ASP A 81 -5.47 -2.98 -13.54
C ASP A 81 -6.07 -3.16 -12.13
N GLY A 82 -7.31 -3.66 -12.01
CA GLY A 82 -7.87 -4.06 -10.72
C GLY A 82 -7.15 -5.28 -10.13
N GLY A 83 -7.18 -5.42 -8.80
CA GLY A 83 -6.54 -6.52 -8.09
C GLY A 83 -5.93 -6.11 -6.75
N GLU A 84 -5.20 -7.03 -6.13
CA GLU A 84 -4.43 -6.79 -4.91
C GLU A 84 -3.06 -6.22 -5.26
N TYR A 85 -2.80 -5.02 -4.76
CA TYR A 85 -1.48 -4.40 -4.78
C TYR A 85 -0.87 -4.52 -3.40
N SER A 86 0.43 -4.78 -3.35
CA SER A 86 1.17 -4.74 -2.10
C SER A 86 2.47 -3.98 -2.25
N CYS A 87 2.79 -3.14 -1.28
CA CYS A 87 4.11 -2.56 -1.17
C CYS A 87 4.89 -3.27 -0.06
N ARG A 88 6.12 -3.65 -0.36
CA ARG A 88 7.04 -4.30 0.56
C ARG A 88 8.18 -3.34 0.85
N THR A 89 8.26 -2.89 2.08
CA THR A 89 9.31 -2.00 2.59
C THR A 89 10.24 -2.78 3.50
N THR A 90 11.52 -2.80 3.14
CA THR A 90 12.56 -3.36 4.00
C THR A 90 13.28 -2.23 4.72
N ASN A 91 13.35 -2.33 6.05
CA ASN A 91 14.11 -1.41 6.90
C ASN A 91 15.08 -2.20 7.81
N ALA A 92 15.99 -1.48 8.50
CA ALA A 92 16.96 -2.05 9.43
C ALA A 92 16.35 -2.90 10.56
N LEU A 93 15.05 -2.74 10.85
CA LEU A 93 14.31 -3.50 11.85
C LEU A 93 13.57 -4.71 11.29
N GLY A 94 13.47 -4.85 9.96
CA GLY A 94 12.74 -5.94 9.32
C GLY A 94 11.97 -5.52 8.07
N ASP A 95 11.11 -6.41 7.62
CA ASP A 95 10.26 -6.25 6.44
C ASP A 95 8.82 -5.95 6.86
N THR A 96 8.25 -4.89 6.29
CA THR A 96 6.84 -4.52 6.45
C THR A 96 6.15 -4.59 5.09
N SER A 97 4.95 -5.17 5.04
CA SER A 97 4.15 -5.21 3.82
C SER A 97 2.76 -4.62 4.06
N LEU A 98 2.35 -3.66 3.23
CA LEU A 98 0.96 -3.21 3.15
C LEU A 98 0.30 -3.85 1.93
N ARG A 99 -0.95 -4.30 2.08
CA ARG A 99 -1.81 -4.76 0.99
C ARG A 99 -3.01 -3.84 0.84
N VAL A 100 -3.43 -3.61 -0.41
CA VAL A 100 -4.60 -2.84 -0.78
C VAL A 100 -5.28 -3.48 -1.98
N ARG A 101 -6.60 -3.56 -1.98
CA ARG A 101 -7.38 -4.04 -3.13
C ARG A 101 -7.85 -2.86 -3.97
N VAL A 102 -7.64 -2.92 -5.27
CA VAL A 102 -8.07 -1.90 -6.22
C VAL A 102 -9.25 -2.44 -7.04
N GLU A 103 -10.33 -1.68 -7.04
CA GLU A 103 -11.54 -1.94 -7.82
C GLU A 103 -11.69 -0.86 -8.89
N VAL A 104 -11.89 -1.27 -10.14
CA VAL A 104 -12.02 -0.34 -11.28
C VAL A 104 -13.47 -0.37 -11.76
N HIS A 105 -14.14 0.76 -11.73
CA HIS A 105 -15.46 0.94 -12.34
C HIS A 105 -15.34 1.59 -13.72
N GLY A 106 -16.26 1.21 -14.62
CA GLY A 106 -16.39 1.76 -15.97
C GLY A 106 -17.44 2.84 -16.06
#